data_AF-A0A5B7IZI5-F1
#
_entry.id   AF-A0A5B7IZI5-F1
#
_cell.length_a   1.000
_cell.length_b   1.000
_cell.length_c   1.000
_cell.angle_alpha   90.00
_cell.angle_beta   90.00
_cell.angle_gamma   90.00
#
_symmetry.space_group_name_H-M   'P 1'
#
loop_
_entity.id
_entity.type
_entity.pdbx_description
1 polymer ?
#
loop_
_entity_poly.entity_id
_entity_poly.type
_entity_poly.pdbx_seq_one_letter_code
_entity_poly.pdbx_strand_id
1 'polypeptide(L)'
;MYCFPVRENTNLFSFVSTSCTYVLLFLTLSPFVTDAPVVGLSLGRSMKADRIKEGDDAYFECSIEANPSFHRVDWRHNVSLLQ
;
A
#
# COMPACT_ATOMS: atom_id res chain seq x y z
N MET A 1 -5.50 2.55 14.51
CA MET A 1 -5.38 3.33 13.26
C MET A 1 -4.58 2.49 12.27
N TYR A 2 -4.93 2.50 10.99
CA TYR A 2 -4.23 1.78 9.93
C TYR A 2 -4.17 2.66 8.68
N CYS A 3 -3.08 2.57 7.93
CA CYS A 3 -2.99 3.18 6.61
C CYS A 3 -2.85 2.08 5.56
N PHE A 4 -3.57 2.20 4.44
CA PHE A 4 -3.59 1.22 3.37
C PHE A 4 -3.28 1.90 2.03
N PRO A 5 -2.20 1.50 1.33
CA PRO A 5 -1.93 2.00 -0.01
C PRO A 5 -2.95 1.43 -1.00
N VAL A 6 -3.62 2.32 -1.73
CA VAL A 6 -4.48 1.95 -2.84
C VAL A 6 -3.69 2.09 -4.14
N ARG A 7 -3.58 0.97 -4.85
CA ARG A 7 -3.03 0.93 -6.21
C ARG A 7 -4.10 1.46 -7.17
N GLU A 8 -3.77 2.48 -7.94
CA GLU A 8 -4.60 2.86 -9.09
C GLU A 8 -4.56 1.71 -10.10
N ASN A 9 -5.65 1.49 -10.83
CA ASN A 9 -5.78 0.44 -11.83
C ASN A 9 -4.58 0.41 -12.79
N THR A 10 -3.49 -0.27 -12.41
CA THR A 10 -2.58 -0.83 -13.37
C THR A 10 -3.45 -1.80 -14.13
N ASN A 11 -3.76 -1.47 -15.38
CA ASN A 11 -4.41 -2.33 -16.35
C ASN A 11 -3.55 -3.61 -16.54
N LEU A 12 -3.47 -4.45 -15.51
CA LEU A 12 -3.06 -5.82 -15.64
C LEU A 12 -4.31 -6.55 -16.11
N PHE A 13 -4.61 -6.33 -17.40
CA PHE A 13 -5.45 -7.24 -18.16
C PHE A 13 -4.86 -8.63 -17.92
N SER A 14 -5.52 -9.40 -17.06
CA SER A 14 -5.38 -10.84 -16.91
C SER A 14 -6.02 -11.57 -18.09
N PHE A 15 -6.15 -10.92 -19.25
CA PHE A 15 -6.50 -11.57 -20.51
C PHE A 15 -5.22 -12.08 -21.18
N VAL A 16 -4.55 -13.06 -20.57
CA VAL A 16 -3.74 -14.00 -21.33
C VAL A 16 -4.49 -15.33 -21.36
N SER A 17 -5.58 -15.33 -22.10
CA SER A 17 -6.14 -16.54 -22.72
C SER A 17 -6.07 -16.25 -24.22
N THR A 18 -5.12 -16.82 -24.96
CA THR A 18 -5.34 -18.07 -25.70
C THR A 18 -3.98 -18.67 -26.09
N SER A 19 -3.80 -19.99 -25.89
CA SER A 19 -2.66 -20.84 -26.29
C SER A 19 -1.53 -21.06 -25.26
N CYS A 20 -1.55 -22.24 -24.65
CA CYS A 20 -0.68 -22.73 -23.57
C CYS A 20 0.81 -22.92 -23.97
N THR A 21 1.16 -22.79 -25.25
CA THR A 21 2.53 -23.00 -25.75
C THR A 21 3.44 -21.77 -25.69
N TYR A 22 2.90 -20.56 -25.53
CA TYR A 22 3.69 -19.32 -25.43
C TYR A 22 4.12 -18.98 -23.98
N VAL A 23 3.51 -19.59 -22.97
CA VAL A 23 3.73 -19.25 -21.55
C VAL A 23 5.17 -19.50 -21.10
N LEU A 24 5.83 -20.53 -21.62
CA LEU A 24 7.21 -20.88 -21.24
C LEU A 24 8.28 -19.90 -21.78
N LEU A 25 7.99 -19.18 -22.87
CA LEU A 25 8.91 -18.19 -23.46
C LEU A 25 8.75 -16.78 -22.86
N PHE A 26 7.64 -16.48 -22.19
CA PHE A 26 7.41 -15.17 -21.55
C PHE A 26 7.83 -15.12 -20.08
N LEU A 27 8.06 -16.26 -19.42
CA LEU A 27 8.48 -16.28 -18.01
C LEU A 27 9.94 -15.85 -17.80
N THR A 28 10.72 -15.67 -18.86
CA THR A 28 12.17 -15.46 -18.74
C THR A 28 12.63 -14.00 -18.72
N LEU A 29 11.78 -12.99 -18.95
CA LEU A 29 12.13 -11.56 -18.78
C LEU A 29 10.87 -10.67 -18.82
N SER A 30 10.20 -10.50 -17.68
CA SER A 30 9.36 -9.32 -17.44
C SER A 30 10.11 -8.39 -16.48
N PRO A 31 10.41 -7.13 -16.84
CA PRO A 31 11.03 -6.17 -15.93
C PRO A 31 10.11 -5.71 -14.78
N PHE A 32 8.89 -6.25 -14.70
CA PHE A 32 7.89 -5.87 -13.70
C PHE A 32 7.86 -6.87 -12.55
N VAL A 33 8.92 -6.89 -11.73
CA VAL A 33 8.81 -7.46 -10.37
C VAL A 33 7.86 -6.56 -9.59
N THR A 34 6.67 -7.07 -9.26
CA THR A 34 5.72 -6.35 -8.40
C THR A 34 5.92 -6.80 -6.97
N ASP A 35 6.43 -5.91 -6.13
CA ASP A 35 6.56 -6.12 -4.71
C ASP A 35 5.24 -5.77 -4.00
N ALA A 36 4.90 -6.54 -2.98
CA ALA A 36 3.83 -6.18 -2.07
C ALA A 36 4.25 -4.93 -1.28
N PRO A 37 3.37 -3.94 -1.11
CA PRO A 37 3.73 -2.74 -0.37
C PRO A 37 3.97 -3.06 1.11
N VAL A 38 5.08 -2.58 1.65
CA VAL A 38 5.40 -2.64 3.07
C VAL A 38 4.96 -1.34 3.71
N VAL A 39 4.17 -1.44 4.79
CA VAL A 39 3.55 -0.29 5.44
C VAL A 39 4.00 -0.22 6.90
N GLY A 40 4.52 0.93 7.30
CA GLY A 40 4.82 1.29 8.69
C GLY A 40 3.89 2.39 9.17
N LEU A 41 3.42 2.26 10.41
CA LEU A 41 2.65 3.30 11.09
C LEU A 41 3.37 3.71 12.37
N SER A 42 3.67 5.00 12.49
CA SER A 42 4.31 5.57 13.67
C SER A 42 3.59 6.82 14.15
N LEU A 43 3.76 7.14 15.43
CA LEU A 43 3.35 8.44 15.95
C LEU A 43 4.23 9.53 15.30
N GLY A 44 3.68 10.71 15.05
CA GLY A 44 4.46 11.82 14.50
C GLY A 44 5.73 12.08 15.30
N ARG A 45 6.85 12.37 14.64
CA ARG A 45 8.19 12.49 15.27
C ARG A 45 8.26 13.46 16.46
N SER A 46 7.39 14.47 16.47
CA SER A 46 7.28 15.47 17.54
C SER A 46 6.46 15.01 18.74
N MET A 47 5.72 13.89 18.64
CA MET A 47 4.87 13.37 19.68
C MET A 47 5.43 12.11 20.32
N LYS A 48 5.24 12.02 21.63
CA LYS A 48 5.57 10.83 22.42
C LYS A 48 4.27 10.21 22.90
N ALA A 49 4.14 8.89 22.73
CA ALA A 49 2.95 8.15 23.14
C ALA A 49 2.57 8.43 24.60
N ASP A 50 3.56 8.52 25.48
CA ASP A 50 3.39 8.76 26.92
C ASP A 50 2.83 10.14 27.28
N ARG A 51 2.87 11.09 26.33
CA ARG A 51 2.42 12.47 26.55
C ARG A 51 1.06 12.77 25.93
N ILE A 52 0.47 11.82 25.20
CA ILE A 52 -0.86 11.98 24.62
C ILE A 52 -1.90 11.84 25.74
N LYS A 53 -2.78 12.84 25.86
CA LYS A 53 -3.89 12.85 26.82
C LYS A 53 -5.22 12.92 26.07
N GLU A 54 -6.29 12.50 26.74
CA GLU A 54 -7.64 12.68 26.22
C GLU A 54 -7.92 14.18 26.03
N GLY A 55 -8.31 14.57 24.82
CA GLY A 55 -8.52 15.97 24.43
C GLY A 55 -7.34 16.63 23.71
N ASP A 56 -6.20 15.94 23.54
CA ASP A 56 -5.06 16.42 22.74
C ASP A 56 -5.11 15.86 21.31
N ASP A 57 -4.70 16.66 20.32
CA ASP A 57 -4.61 16.23 18.93
C ASP A 57 -3.44 15.27 18.70
N ALA A 58 -3.73 14.10 18.11
CA ALA A 58 -2.72 13.10 17.77
C ALA A 58 -2.51 13.00 16.25
N TYR A 59 -1.26 13.11 15.82
CA TYR A 59 -0.83 12.96 14.43
C TYR A 59 -0.05 11.65 14.24
N PHE A 60 -0.38 10.92 13.18
CA PHE A 60 0.26 9.67 12.80
C PHE A 60 0.96 9.82 11.45
N GLU A 61 2.16 9.27 11.35
CA GLU A 61 2.95 9.19 10.13
C GLU A 61 2.82 7.77 9.55
N CYS A 62 2.59 7.67 8.24
CA CYS A 62 2.53 6.41 7.50
C CYS A 62 3.69 6.35 6.50
N SER A 63 4.58 5.38 6.67
CA SER A 63 5.64 5.07 5.71
C SER A 63 5.19 3.93 4.79
N ILE A 64 5.31 4.11 3.48
CA ILE A 64 4.91 3.11 2.50
C ILE A 64 6.05 2.91 1.51
N GLU A 65 6.55 1.67 1.44
CA GLU A 65 7.51 1.23 0.43
C GLU A 65 6.78 0.31 -0.54
N ALA A 66 6.59 0.75 -1.78
CA ALA A 66 5.79 0.03 -2.77
C ALA A 66 6.44 0.10 -4.15
N ASN A 67 6.47 -1.04 -4.85
CA ASN A 67 6.91 -1.14 -6.23
C ASN A 67 5.94 -2.06 -7.00
N PRO A 68 5.05 -1.54 -7.86
CA PRO A 68 4.95 -0.16 -8.32
C PRO A 68 4.36 0.79 -7.26
N SER A 69 4.57 2.10 -7.45
CA SER A 69 4.10 3.15 -6.55
C SER A 69 2.58 3.12 -6.33
N PHE A 70 2.15 3.52 -5.14
CA PHE A 70 0.73 3.71 -4.80
C PHE A 70 0.24 5.07 -5.30
N HIS A 71 -1.07 5.20 -5.53
CA HIS A 71 -1.67 6.46 -6.00
C HIS A 71 -2.35 7.25 -4.87
N ARG A 72 -2.96 6.54 -3.92
CA ARG A 72 -3.61 7.16 -2.75
C ARG A 72 -3.47 6.27 -1.54
N VAL A 73 -3.69 6.84 -0.36
CA VAL A 73 -3.64 6.14 0.92
C VAL A 73 -5.01 6.27 1.58
N ASP A 74 -5.62 5.13 1.89
CA ASP A 74 -6.84 5.08 2.68
C ASP A 74 -6.49 4.91 4.16
N TRP A 75 -7.03 5.79 5.00
CA TRP A 75 -6.86 5.72 6.44
C TRP A 75 -8.07 5.02 7.06
N ARG A 76 -7.82 4.09 8.00
CA ARG A 76 -8.86 3.31 8.66
C ARG A 76 -8.71 3.30 10.17
N HIS A 77 -9.82 3.48 10.86
CA HIS A 77 -9.91 3.33 12.31
C HIS A 77 -10.90 2.22 12.65
N ASN A 78 -10.42 1.17 13.36
CA ASN A 78 -11.23 0.02 13.78
C ASN A 78 -12.18 -0.47 12.67
N VAL A 79 -11.62 -0.76 11.49
CA VAL A 79 -12.28 -1.14 10.22
C VAL A 79 -13.05 -0.06 9.43
N SER A 80 -13.37 1.09 10.03
CA SER A 80 -14.06 2.19 9.34
C SER A 80 -13.09 3.07 8.54
N LEU A 81 -13.46 3.41 7.30
CA LEU A 81 -12.73 4.38 6.48
C LEU A 81 -12.86 5.78 7.09
N LEU A 82 -11.75 6.47 7.22
CA LEU A 82 -11.73 7.90 7.53
C LEU A 82 -11.86 8.68 6.20
N GLN A 83 -12.87 9.54 6.11
CA GLN A 83 -13.13 10.40 4.96
C GLN A 83 -12.39 11.72 5.07
#